data_AF-A0AAJ3Q6S0-F1
#
_entry.id   AF-A0AAJ3Q6S0-F1
#
_cell.length_a   1.000
_cell.length_b   1.000
_cell.length_c   1.000
_cell.angle_alpha   90.00
_cell.angle_beta   90.00
_cell.angle_gamma   90.00
#
_symmetry.space_group_name_H-M   'P 1'
#
loop_
_entity.id
_entity.type
_entity.pdbx_description
1 polymer ?
#
loop_
_entity_poly.entity_id
_entity_poly.type
_entity_poly.pdbx_seq_one_letter_code
_entity_poly.pdbx_strand_id
1 'polypeptide(L)' 'MLRLGSIGRLAEQKNYFVLLEGLHLFRERNPGLADRVCLTIVGEGHQRAELQGMINRYEMQNEVSLVGLLSKQD' A
#
# COMPACT_ATOMS: atom_id res chain seq x y z
N MET A 1 -1.77 9.48 14.33
CA MET A 1 -1.67 8.91 12.98
C MET A 1 -0.86 7.62 13.08
N LEU A 2 -1.43 6.51 12.63
CA LEU A 2 -0.79 5.19 12.59
C LEU A 2 -0.09 5.02 11.24
N ARG A 3 1.16 4.53 11.25
CA ARG A 3 1.91 4.21 10.03
C ARG A 3 2.23 2.73 10.01
N LEU A 4 1.85 2.05 8.95
CA LEU A 4 2.11 0.64 8.69
C LEU A 4 3.19 0.51 7.61
N GLY A 5 4.14 -0.37 7.84
CA GLY A 5 5.20 -0.69 6.88
C GLY A 5 5.16 -2.17 6.52
N SER A 6 5.34 -2.49 5.23
CA SER A 6 5.53 -3.87 4.77
C SER A 6 6.65 -3.92 3.74
N ILE A 7 7.55 -4.89 3.88
CA ILE A 7 8.73 -5.04 3.02
C ILE A 7 8.70 -6.41 2.34
N GLY A 8 8.88 -6.44 1.02
CA GLY A 8 8.93 -7.68 0.28
C GLY A 8 8.76 -7.51 -1.23
N ARG A 9 9.07 -8.57 -1.99
CA ARG A 9 8.80 -8.61 -3.43
C ARG A 9 7.32 -8.40 -3.70
N LEU A 10 6.99 -7.57 -4.70
CA LEU A 10 5.61 -7.35 -5.17
C LEU A 10 5.19 -8.54 -6.03
N ALA A 11 4.85 -9.64 -5.35
CA ALA A 11 4.45 -10.92 -5.91
C ALA A 11 3.36 -11.57 -5.04
N GLU A 12 2.73 -12.60 -5.58
CA GLU A 12 1.54 -13.27 -5.06
C GLU A 12 1.67 -13.68 -3.60
N GLN A 13 2.85 -14.17 -3.19
CA GLN A 13 3.09 -14.67 -1.83
C GLN A 13 2.97 -13.58 -0.76
N LYS A 14 3.04 -12.29 -1.13
CA LYS A 14 2.87 -11.16 -0.20
C LYS A 14 1.42 -10.66 -0.12
N ASN A 15 0.58 -11.05 -1.08
CA ASN A 15 -0.85 -10.79 -1.10
C ASN A 15 -1.25 -9.32 -0.86
N TYR A 16 -0.52 -8.39 -1.48
CA TYR A 16 -0.73 -6.95 -1.28
C TYR A 16 -2.11 -6.48 -1.76
N PHE A 17 -2.72 -7.16 -2.73
CA PHE A 17 -4.08 -6.85 -3.18
C PHE A 17 -5.10 -6.93 -2.03
N VAL A 18 -5.08 -8.01 -1.26
CA VAL A 18 -5.98 -8.19 -0.11
C VAL A 18 -5.73 -7.13 0.97
N LEU A 19 -4.47 -6.75 1.18
CA LEU A 19 -4.13 -5.68 2.12
C LEU A 19 -4.72 -4.33 1.67
N LEU A 20 -4.61 -4.00 0.38
CA LEU A 20 -5.17 -2.77 -0.19
C LEU A 20 -6.70 -2.78 -0.14
N GLU A 21 -7.34 -3.91 -0.42
CA GLU A 21 -8.79 -4.08 -0.31
C GLU A 21 -9.26 -3.87 1.15
N GLY A 22 -8.56 -4.49 2.10
CA GLY A 22 -8.84 -4.31 3.53
C GLY A 22 -8.71 -2.85 3.97
N LEU A 23 -7.68 -2.13 3.51
CA LEU A 23 -7.51 -0.71 3.80
C LEU A 23 -8.62 0.14 3.20
N HIS A 24 -9.00 -0.12 1.94
CA HIS A 24 -10.12 0.56 1.29
C HIS A 24 -11.43 0.37 2.07
N LEU A 25 -11.78 -0.88 2.40
CA LEU A 25 -12.97 -1.20 3.19
C LEU A 25 -12.93 -0.57 4.59
N PHE A 26 -11.75 -0.49 5.22
CA PHE A 26 -11.58 0.20 6.48
C PHE A 26 -11.90 1.70 6.37
N ARG A 27 -11.39 2.38 5.33
CA ARG A 27 -11.66 3.81 5.07
C ARG A 27 -13.16 4.06 4.88
N GLU A 28 -13.81 3.27 4.03
CA GLU A 28 -15.24 3.39 3.74
C GLU A 28 -16.11 3.21 5.00
N ARG A 29 -15.74 2.26 5.86
CA ARG A 29 -16.51 1.96 7.09
C ARG A 29 -16.18 2.91 8.24
N ASN A 30 -15.06 3.64 8.18
CA ASN A 30 -14.56 4.47 9.27
C ASN A 30 -14.08 5.84 8.74
N PRO A 31 -14.96 6.68 8.18
CA PRO A 31 -14.55 7.92 7.51
C PRO A 31 -13.78 8.89 8.44
N GLY A 32 -14.11 8.94 9.73
CA GLY A 32 -13.37 9.76 10.72
C GLY A 32 -11.96 9.26 11.05
N LEU A 33 -11.57 8.09 10.55
CA LEU A 33 -10.25 7.48 10.72
C LEU A 33 -9.52 7.27 9.38
N ALA A 34 -10.15 7.59 8.25
CA ALA A 34 -9.64 7.23 6.93
C ALA A 34 -8.27 7.84 6.61
N ASP A 35 -8.02 9.06 7.08
CA ASP A 35 -6.77 9.82 6.93
C ASP A 35 -5.75 9.54 8.05
N ARG A 36 -6.13 8.71 9.05
CA ARG A 36 -5.29 8.44 10.22
C ARG A 36 -4.42 7.21 10.08
N VAL A 37 -4.57 6.44 9.00
CA VAL A 37 -3.81 5.21 8.73
C VAL A 37 -3.10 5.35 7.39
N CYS A 38 -1.77 5.32 7.41
CA CYS A 38 -0.96 5.29 6.19
C CYS A 38 -0.22 3.96 6.07
N LEU A 39 -0.08 3.46 4.84
CA LEU A 39 0.63 2.23 4.49
C LEU A 39 1.78 2.53 3.53
N THR A 40 2.98 2.08 3.88
CA THR A 40 4.13 2.08 2.99
C THR A 40 4.51 0.64 2.66
N ILE A 41 4.50 0.30 1.38
CA ILE A 41 4.97 -0.99 0.86
C ILE A 41 6.31 -0.74 0.18
N VAL A 42 7.37 -1.40 0.68
CA VAL A 42 8.72 -1.31 0.15
C VAL A 42 9.07 -2.59 -0.61
N GLY A 43 9.34 -2.45 -1.90
CA GLY A 43 9.71 -3.58 -2.73
C GLY A 43 9.56 -3.33 -4.22
N GLU A 44 10.02 -4.31 -4.98
CA GLU A 44 9.84 -4.38 -6.44
C GLU A 44 9.25 -5.73 -6.83
N GLY A 45 8.62 -5.82 -7.99
CA GLY A 45 8.06 -7.06 -8.52
C GLY A 45 7.04 -6.83 -9.61
N HIS A 46 6.62 -7.91 -10.26
CA HIS A 46 5.74 -7.85 -11.44
C HIS A 46 4.34 -7.30 -11.14
N GLN A 47 3.89 -7.36 -9.88
CA GLN A 47 2.58 -6.85 -9.48
C GLN A 47 2.54 -5.33 -9.28
N ARG A 48 3.68 -4.62 -9.42
CA ARG A 48 3.77 -3.17 -9.14
C ARG A 48 2.71 -2.34 -9.88
N ALA A 49 2.60 -2.54 -11.19
CA ALA A 49 1.68 -1.76 -12.03
C ALA A 49 0.23 -1.99 -11.65
N GLU A 50 -0.14 -3.23 -11.34
CA GLU A 50 -1.50 -3.60 -10.97
C GLU A 50 -1.88 -3.10 -9.57
N LEU A 51 -0.95 -3.18 -8.61
CA LEU A 51 -1.11 -2.60 -7.27
C LEU A 51 -1.27 -1.08 -7.35
N GLN A 52 -0.47 -0.41 -8.18
CA GLN A 52 -0.64 1.04 -8.41
C GLN A 52 -2.01 1.35 -9.05
N GLY A 53 -2.46 0.52 -9.99
CA GLY A 53 -3.79 0.63 -10.58
C GLY A 53 -4.90 0.52 -9.52
N MET A 54 -4.76 -0.40 -8.56
CA MET A 54 -5.72 -0.55 -7.46
C MET A 54 -5.72 0.66 -6.51
N ILE A 55 -4.54 1.17 -6.14
CA ILE A 55 -4.40 2.40 -5.34
C ILE A 55 -5.12 3.57 -6.01
N ASN A 56 -4.95 3.71 -7.33
CA ASN A 56 -5.60 4.77 -8.09
C ASN A 56 -7.13 4.59 -8.15
N ARG A 57 -7.61 3.37 -8.39
CA ARG A 57 -9.06 3.07 -8.44
C ARG A 57 -9.76 3.30 -7.11
N TYR A 58 -9.06 3.12 -5.99
CA TYR A 58 -9.60 3.33 -4.64
C TYR A 58 -9.28 4.71 -4.04
N GLU A 59 -8.68 5.60 -4.82
CA GLU A 59 -8.33 6.96 -4.39
C GLU A 59 -7.53 6.96 -3.07
N MET A 60 -6.52 6.08 -2.99
CA MET A 60 -5.66 5.88 -1.80
C MET A 60 -4.24 6.46 -1.97
N GLN A 61 -4.02 7.34 -2.94
CA GLN A 61 -2.69 7.86 -3.27
C GLN A 61 -2.06 8.68 -2.12
N ASN A 62 -2.88 9.19 -1.20
CA ASN A 62 -2.41 9.97 -0.05
C ASN A 62 -2.06 9.06 1.15
N GLU A 63 -2.67 7.89 1.22
CA GLU A 63 -2.54 6.95 2.33
C GLU A 63 -1.57 5.82 2.02
N VAL A 64 -1.38 5.47 0.74
CA VAL A 64 -0.56 4.33 0.32
C VAL A 64 0.61 4.79 -0.55
N SER A 65 1.82 4.33 -0.20
CA SER A 65 3.02 4.54 -1.01
C SER A 65 3.68 3.22 -1.40
N LEU A 66 3.99 3.07 -2.70
CA LEU A 66 4.81 1.99 -3.24
C LEU A 66 6.25 2.48 -3.47
N VAL A 67 7.16 2.13 -2.58
CA VAL A 67 8.56 2.57 -2.62
C VAL A 67 9.42 1.42 -3.14
N GLY A 68 10.33 1.72 -4.07
CA GLY A 68 11.32 0.73 -4.50
C GLY A 68 12.28 0.33 -3.39
N LEU A 69 13.08 -0.72 -3.61
CA LEU A 69 14.17 -1.02 -2.68
C LEU A 69 15.20 0.12 -2.75
N LEU A 70 15.34 0.87 -1.66
CA LEU A 70 16.46 1.79 -1.50
C LEU A 70 17.74 0.98 -1.57
N SER A 71 18.58 1.25 -2.58
CA SER A 71 20.00 0.91 -2.48
C SER A 71 20.53 1.61 -1.24
N LYS A 72 21.28 0.90 -0.38
CA LYS A 72 22.06 1.55 0.69
C LYS A 72 22.78 2.74 0.06
N GLN A 73 22.51 3.94 0.56
CA GLN A 73 23.42 5.06 0.37
C GLN A 73 24.60 4.75 1.28
N ASP A 74 25.75 4.48 0.67
CA ASP A 74 27.04 4.39 1.35
C ASP A 74 27.44 5.75 1.94
#